data_AF-A0A0G4KYC6-F1
#
_entry.id   AF-A0A0G4KYC6-F1
#
_cell.length_a   1.000
_cell.length_b   1.000
_cell.length_c   1.000
_cell.angle_alpha   90.00
_cell.angle_beta   90.00
_cell.angle_gamma   90.00
#
_symmetry.space_group_name_H-M   'P 1'
#
loop_
_entity.id
_entity.type
_entity.pdbx_description
1 polymer ?
#
loop_
_entity_poly.entity_id
_entity_poly.type
_entity_poly.pdbx_seq_one_letter_code
_entity_poly.pdbx_strand_id
1 'polypeptide(L)'
;MAARWPRGPARSGANPPQLAQLQNAKVINLPRQTLTLTNPCLMPLHHITPTMADTDDVEGLFSIAISDSEDEAKAEEKKQRAGQTEEEFRAIKASYKAKIENGEIWMGISLPLEESANKPVAQELLHAVEELYFFRRYEEGARFARRVLETSGSLLDDEHREVLTLYEKKCLAKTGDIEAK
;
A
#
# COMPACT_ATOMS: atom_id res chain seq x y z
N MET A 1 49.48 -14.57 27.91
CA MET A 1 49.95 -13.34 27.22
C MET A 1 48.77 -12.42 27.05
N ALA A 2 48.65 -11.39 27.90
CA ALA A 2 47.52 -10.46 27.92
C ALA A 2 47.99 -9.09 27.43
N ALA A 3 47.43 -8.62 26.32
CA ALA A 3 47.75 -7.30 25.75
C ALA A 3 46.88 -6.22 26.40
N ARG A 4 47.53 -5.42 27.24
CA ARG A 4 46.99 -4.28 27.97
C ARG A 4 47.09 -3.03 27.08
N TRP A 5 45.96 -2.49 26.63
CA TRP A 5 45.92 -1.23 25.88
C TRP A 5 45.80 -0.03 26.84
N PRO A 6 46.47 1.12 26.57
CA PRO A 6 46.50 2.27 27.46
C PRO A 6 45.21 3.11 27.39
N ARG A 7 44.81 3.65 28.56
CA ARG A 7 43.71 4.60 28.73
C ARG A 7 44.14 5.99 28.26
N GLY A 8 43.41 6.57 27.31
CA GLY A 8 43.54 7.99 26.93
C GLY A 8 42.79 8.92 27.91
N PRO A 9 43.18 10.20 28.01
CA PRO A 9 42.63 11.15 28.97
C PRO A 9 41.27 11.74 28.57
N ALA A 10 40.58 12.24 29.59
CA ALA A 10 39.20 12.72 29.59
C ALA A 10 39.04 14.17 29.08
N ARG A 11 37.90 14.38 28.40
CA ARG A 11 36.99 15.55 28.40
C ARG A 11 37.58 16.97 28.40
N SER A 12 37.49 17.65 27.26
CA SER A 12 37.06 19.06 27.16
C SER A 12 35.80 19.06 26.29
N GLY A 13 34.62 19.47 26.77
CA GLY A 13 34.34 20.87 27.05
C GLY A 13 34.02 21.63 25.76
N ALA A 14 33.10 21.12 24.93
CA ALA A 14 32.56 21.82 23.76
C ALA A 14 31.03 21.90 23.87
N ASN A 15 30.57 23.13 24.02
CA ASN A 15 29.19 23.57 24.16
C ASN A 15 28.49 23.43 22.78
N PRO A 16 27.36 22.70 22.66
CA PRO A 16 26.63 22.68 21.40
C PRO A 16 25.90 24.02 21.18
N PRO A 17 25.95 24.62 19.98
CA PRO A 17 25.15 25.79 19.68
C PRO A 17 23.66 25.42 19.71
N GLN A 18 22.90 26.15 20.53
CA GLN A 18 21.44 26.11 20.52
C GLN A 18 20.95 26.62 19.17
N LEU A 19 20.55 25.69 18.30
CA LEU A 19 19.81 26.04 17.10
C LEU A 19 18.35 26.26 17.47
N ALA A 20 17.99 27.53 17.37
CA ALA A 20 16.70 28.13 17.56
C ALA A 20 15.54 27.32 16.98
N GLN A 21 14.45 27.38 17.72
CA GLN A 21 13.13 26.91 17.33
C GLN A 21 12.71 27.53 15.99
N LEU A 22 12.48 26.68 15.00
CA LEU A 22 11.63 26.98 13.85
C LEU A 22 10.23 26.45 14.15
N GLN A 23 9.54 27.15 15.06
CA GLN A 23 8.08 27.18 15.04
C GLN A 23 7.68 28.12 13.92
N ASN A 24 7.13 27.61 12.82
CA ASN A 24 6.24 28.31 11.88
C ASN A 24 5.83 27.38 10.73
N ALA A 25 5.09 26.32 11.05
CA ALA A 25 4.22 25.67 10.07
C ALA A 25 2.81 26.23 10.30
N LYS A 26 2.46 27.23 9.51
CA LYS A 26 1.12 27.80 9.43
C LYS A 26 0.20 26.72 8.88
N VAL A 27 -0.50 26.02 9.78
CA VAL A 27 -1.61 25.12 9.45
C VAL A 27 -2.66 25.96 8.75
N ILE A 28 -2.74 25.83 7.43
CA ILE A 28 -3.83 26.39 6.64
C ILE A 28 -5.05 25.54 6.97
N ASN A 29 -5.82 26.04 7.94
CA ASN A 29 -7.14 25.54 8.29
C ASN A 29 -8.09 25.84 7.13
N LEU A 30 -8.21 24.91 6.19
CA LEU A 30 -9.27 24.94 5.19
C LEU A 30 -10.55 24.39 5.83
N PRO A 31 -11.65 25.17 5.88
CA PRO A 31 -12.90 24.67 6.41
C PRO A 31 -13.41 23.54 5.51
N ARG A 32 -13.59 22.36 6.13
CA ARG A 32 -14.20 21.17 5.55
C ARG A 32 -15.66 21.51 5.21
N GLN A 33 -15.93 21.89 3.97
CA GLN A 33 -17.30 22.12 3.51
C GLN A 33 -18.06 20.79 3.58
N THR A 34 -19.03 20.73 4.48
CA THR A 34 -20.02 19.66 4.56
C THR A 34 -20.98 19.81 3.37
N LEU A 35 -20.72 19.09 2.28
CA LEU A 35 -21.69 18.94 1.21
C LEU A 35 -22.76 17.95 1.69
N THR A 36 -23.85 18.47 2.24
CA THR A 36 -25.10 17.72 2.39
C THR A 36 -25.69 17.51 1.00
N LEU A 37 -25.36 16.39 0.36
CA LEU A 37 -26.04 15.95 -0.85
C LEU A 37 -27.45 15.48 -0.45
N THR A 38 -28.39 16.41 -0.45
CA THR A 38 -29.81 16.10 -0.49
C THR A 38 -30.06 15.33 -1.77
N ASN A 39 -30.44 14.06 -1.65
CA ASN A 39 -30.96 13.23 -2.73
C ASN A 39 -32.47 13.48 -2.87
N PRO A 40 -32.93 14.12 -3.95
CA PRO A 40 -34.29 13.91 -4.42
C PRO A 40 -34.22 13.28 -5.82
N CYS A 41 -34.53 11.99 -5.92
CA CYS A 41 -35.38 11.44 -6.99
C CYS A 41 -35.38 9.92 -6.90
N LEU A 42 -36.37 9.44 -6.16
CA LEU A 42 -37.01 8.15 -6.36
C LEU A 42 -37.50 8.09 -7.83
N MET A 43 -37.01 7.14 -8.62
CA MET A 43 -37.65 6.75 -9.88
C MET A 43 -37.84 5.23 -9.92
N PRO A 44 -38.97 4.72 -10.46
CA PRO A 44 -39.35 3.33 -10.37
C PRO A 44 -38.57 2.40 -11.31
N LEU A 45 -38.45 1.14 -10.90
CA LEU A 45 -37.89 0.01 -11.65
C LEU A 45 -38.54 -0.14 -13.04
N HIS A 46 -37.74 0.00 -14.10
CA HIS A 46 -38.03 -0.63 -15.38
C HIS A 46 -37.28 -1.97 -15.45
N HIS A 47 -38.08 -3.04 -15.35
CA HIS A 47 -37.81 -4.39 -15.81
C HIS A 47 -37.01 -4.42 -17.13
N ILE A 48 -35.75 -4.84 -17.07
CA ILE A 48 -34.95 -5.17 -18.26
C ILE A 48 -35.07 -6.68 -18.43
N THR A 49 -35.87 -7.11 -19.40
CA THR A 49 -35.83 -8.48 -19.92
C THR A 49 -34.62 -8.61 -20.85
N PRO A 50 -33.74 -9.61 -20.68
CA PRO A 50 -32.68 -9.86 -21.63
C PRO A 50 -33.27 -10.55 -22.87
N THR A 51 -33.41 -9.81 -23.96
CA THR A 51 -33.57 -10.37 -25.30
C THR A 51 -32.17 -10.79 -25.78
N MET A 52 -31.92 -12.10 -25.84
CA MET A 52 -30.77 -12.67 -26.53
C MET A 52 -31.01 -12.53 -28.04
N ALA A 53 -30.33 -11.55 -28.65
CA ALA A 53 -30.14 -11.49 -30.09
C ALA A 53 -28.68 -11.80 -30.38
N ASP A 54 -28.50 -12.85 -31.17
CA ASP A 54 -27.29 -13.39 -31.74
C ASP A 54 -26.69 -12.40 -32.75
N THR A 55 -25.48 -11.88 -32.49
CA THR A 55 -24.57 -11.41 -33.54
C THR A 55 -23.12 -11.77 -33.17
N ASP A 56 -22.56 -12.71 -33.92
CA ASP A 56 -21.12 -12.98 -34.00
C ASP A 56 -20.39 -11.75 -34.56
N ASP A 57 -19.99 -10.83 -33.68
CA ASP A 57 -19.13 -9.69 -34.00
C ASP A 57 -17.80 -9.81 -33.24
N VAL A 58 -17.03 -10.86 -33.53
CA VAL A 58 -15.64 -11.02 -33.03
C VAL A 58 -14.58 -10.50 -34.01
N GLU A 59 -14.97 -9.82 -35.08
CA GLU A 59 -14.05 -9.25 -36.09
C GLU A 59 -13.81 -7.73 -35.92
N GLY A 60 -14.00 -7.21 -34.71
CA GLY A 60 -13.90 -5.76 -34.44
C GLY A 60 -12.89 -5.33 -33.38
N LEU A 61 -12.30 -6.24 -32.60
CA LEU A 61 -11.53 -5.84 -31.41
C LEU A 61 -10.05 -5.55 -31.69
N PHE A 62 -9.48 -6.08 -32.77
CA PHE A 62 -8.09 -5.84 -33.19
C PHE A 62 -7.94 -5.37 -34.65
N SER A 63 -9.03 -4.94 -35.29
CA SER A 63 -9.01 -4.39 -36.66
C SER A 63 -8.56 -2.93 -36.65
N ILE A 64 -7.34 -2.67 -36.15
CA ILE A 64 -6.65 -1.39 -36.32
C ILE A 64 -6.11 -1.38 -37.75
N ALA A 65 -6.92 -0.90 -38.70
CA ALA A 65 -6.44 -0.58 -40.03
C ALA A 65 -5.49 0.62 -39.94
N ILE A 66 -4.17 0.37 -39.93
CA ILE A 66 -3.16 1.39 -40.14
C ILE A 66 -3.20 1.73 -41.64
N SER A 67 -4.13 2.60 -42.03
CA SER A 67 -4.13 3.20 -43.36
C SER A 67 -3.08 4.32 -43.36
N ASP A 68 -1.89 3.98 -43.83
CA ASP A 68 -0.83 4.93 -44.18
C ASP A 68 -1.32 5.76 -45.39
N SER A 69 -1.83 6.95 -45.10
CA SER A 69 -2.15 7.98 -46.09
C SER A 69 -1.43 9.25 -45.65
N GLU A 70 -0.25 9.46 -46.23
CA GLU A 70 0.48 10.72 -46.21
C GLU A 70 -0.43 11.86 -46.70
N ASP A 71 -0.81 12.75 -45.79
CA ASP A 71 -1.37 14.06 -46.13
C ASP A 71 -0.76 15.10 -45.19
N GLU A 72 0.38 15.65 -45.63
CA GLU A 72 1.10 16.75 -44.99
C GLU A 72 0.33 18.09 -45.12
N ALA A 73 -0.84 18.24 -44.49
CA ALA A 73 -1.49 19.56 -44.38
C ALA A 73 -2.62 19.62 -43.36
N LYS A 74 -2.35 19.31 -42.08
CA LYS A 74 -3.03 19.88 -40.88
C LYS A 74 -2.45 19.26 -39.61
N ALA A 75 -1.17 19.53 -39.39
CA ALA A 75 -0.42 19.07 -38.22
C ALA A 75 -0.31 20.13 -37.11
N GLU A 76 -1.29 21.03 -36.98
CA GLU A 76 -1.34 21.96 -35.85
C GLU A 76 -2.68 21.84 -35.14
N GLU A 77 -2.60 21.68 -33.82
CA GLU A 77 -3.71 21.75 -32.85
C GLU A 77 -4.53 20.49 -32.53
N LYS A 78 -3.94 19.29 -32.64
CA LYS A 78 -4.26 18.24 -31.65
C LYS A 78 -3.46 18.54 -30.39
N LYS A 79 -4.05 19.32 -29.47
CA LYS A 79 -3.52 19.55 -28.11
C LYS A 79 -2.92 18.25 -27.58
N GLN A 80 -1.62 18.27 -27.30
CA GLN A 80 -0.84 17.16 -26.76
C GLN A 80 -1.52 16.66 -25.48
N ARG A 81 -2.39 15.65 -25.61
CA ARG A 81 -3.22 15.16 -24.52
C ARG A 81 -2.46 14.22 -23.58
N ALA A 82 -1.23 13.83 -23.93
CA ALA A 82 -0.48 12.80 -23.21
C ALA A 82 1.05 12.82 -23.47
N GLY A 83 1.69 13.99 -23.55
CA GLY A 83 3.14 14.05 -23.75
C GLY A 83 3.85 14.60 -22.53
N GLN A 84 4.20 13.76 -21.55
CA GLN A 84 5.35 14.11 -20.72
C GLN A 84 6.53 14.34 -21.65
N THR A 85 7.28 15.42 -21.42
CA THR A 85 8.48 15.66 -22.21
C THR A 85 9.50 14.55 -21.94
N GLU A 86 10.34 14.21 -22.93
CA GLU A 86 11.38 13.17 -22.78
C GLU A 86 12.33 13.46 -21.60
N GLU A 87 12.55 14.74 -21.29
CA GLU A 87 13.34 15.18 -20.15
C GLU A 87 12.67 14.85 -18.81
N GLU A 88 11.36 15.08 -18.69
CA GLU A 88 10.57 14.68 -17.52
C GLU A 88 10.52 13.16 -17.35
N PHE A 89 10.38 12.42 -18.45
CA PHE A 89 10.42 10.95 -18.43
C PHE A 89 11.78 10.42 -17.95
N ARG A 90 12.89 11.00 -18.42
CA ARG A 90 14.24 10.66 -17.95
C ARG A 90 14.43 11.00 -16.48
N ALA A 91 13.91 12.14 -16.02
CA ALA A 91 13.95 12.50 -14.61
C ALA A 91 13.16 11.51 -13.74
N ILE A 92 11.96 11.11 -14.18
CA ILE A 92 11.14 10.10 -13.49
C ILE A 92 11.86 8.76 -13.47
N LYS A 93 12.38 8.30 -14.62
CA LYS A 93 13.11 7.03 -14.72
C LYS A 93 14.37 7.02 -13.85
N ALA A 94 15.09 8.13 -13.78
CA ALA A 94 16.26 8.27 -12.91
C ALA A 94 15.88 8.28 -11.42
N SER A 95 14.73 8.85 -11.07
CA SER A 95 14.21 8.86 -9.69
C SER A 95 13.44 7.59 -9.30
N TYR A 96 13.03 6.77 -10.27
CA TYR A 96 12.24 5.59 -10.04
C TYR A 96 13.05 4.54 -9.30
N LYS A 97 12.52 4.13 -8.14
CA LYS A 97 13.01 2.98 -7.39
C LYS A 97 11.84 2.02 -7.23
N ALA A 98 12.04 0.78 -7.70
CA ALA A 98 11.08 -0.27 -7.44
C ALA A 98 10.90 -0.42 -5.92
N LYS A 99 9.65 -0.50 -5.47
CA LYS A 99 9.35 -0.80 -4.08
C LYS A 99 9.73 -2.27 -3.84
N ILE A 100 10.69 -2.50 -2.97
CA ILE A 100 11.08 -3.84 -2.54
C ILE A 100 10.49 -4.03 -1.15
N GLU A 101 9.48 -4.90 -1.04
CA GLU A 101 8.94 -5.30 0.25
C GLU A 101 9.83 -6.38 0.85
N ASN A 102 10.45 -6.08 2.00
CA ASN A 102 11.39 -6.99 2.70
C ASN A 102 10.72 -7.77 3.86
N GLY A 103 9.39 -7.82 3.90
CA GLY A 103 8.66 -8.43 5.01
C GLY A 103 8.66 -7.56 6.27
N GLU A 104 8.72 -6.24 6.11
CA GLU A 104 8.72 -5.26 7.20
C GLU A 104 7.39 -4.50 7.32
N ILE A 105 6.38 -4.84 6.51
CA ILE A 105 5.06 -4.17 6.53
C ILE A 105 4.47 -4.19 7.95
N TRP A 106 4.63 -5.29 8.69
CA TRP A 106 4.14 -5.42 10.06
C TRP A 106 4.70 -4.37 11.04
N MET A 107 5.86 -3.77 10.76
CA MET A 107 6.48 -2.75 11.61
C MET A 107 5.80 -1.38 11.48
N GLY A 108 5.18 -1.10 10.33
CA GLY A 108 4.46 0.15 10.08
C GLY A 108 3.04 0.16 10.65
N ILE A 109 2.52 -1.00 11.07
CA ILE A 109 1.16 -1.16 11.57
C ILE A 109 1.14 -0.82 13.06
N SER A 110 0.34 0.19 13.42
CA SER A 110 0.08 0.52 14.81
C SER A 110 -1.06 -0.35 15.36
N LEU A 111 -0.80 -1.02 16.48
CA LEU A 111 -1.78 -1.79 17.25
C LEU A 111 -1.82 -1.23 18.68
N PRO A 112 -2.98 -1.13 19.35
CA PRO A 112 -4.33 -1.52 18.92
C PRO A 112 -4.89 -0.66 17.77
N LEU A 113 -5.79 -1.23 16.96
CA LEU A 113 -6.59 -0.45 15.99
C LEU A 113 -7.53 0.51 16.75
N GLU A 114 -7.48 1.81 16.46
CA GLU A 114 -8.29 2.82 17.17
C GLU A 114 -9.75 2.91 16.68
N GLU A 115 -10.04 2.47 15.45
CA GLU A 115 -11.39 2.44 14.87
C GLU A 115 -11.76 1.01 14.44
N SER A 116 -13.06 0.71 14.33
CA SER A 116 -13.54 -0.53 13.72
C SER A 116 -12.79 -0.78 12.41
N ALA A 117 -12.18 -1.95 12.27
CA ALA A 117 -11.20 -2.20 11.23
C ALA A 117 -11.86 -2.01 9.86
N ASN A 118 -11.54 -0.90 9.20
CA ASN A 118 -12.01 -0.70 7.84
C ASN A 118 -11.36 -1.77 6.95
N LYS A 119 -12.07 -2.23 5.92
CA LYS A 119 -11.57 -3.25 4.98
C LYS A 119 -10.11 -3.06 4.52
N PRO A 120 -9.63 -1.85 4.17
CA PRO A 120 -8.21 -1.67 3.81
C PRO A 120 -7.25 -2.00 4.95
N VAL A 121 -7.58 -1.63 6.19
CA VAL A 121 -6.73 -1.88 7.36
C VAL A 121 -6.65 -3.38 7.66
N ALA A 122 -7.77 -4.09 7.55
CA ALA A 122 -7.81 -5.55 7.71
C ALA A 122 -6.96 -6.28 6.65
N GLN A 123 -6.96 -5.79 5.40
CA GLN A 123 -6.12 -6.33 4.32
C GLN A 123 -4.62 -6.08 4.57
N GLU A 124 -4.24 -4.88 5.04
CA GLU A 124 -2.85 -4.59 5.39
C GLU A 124 -2.33 -5.51 6.51
N LEU A 125 -3.16 -5.78 7.52
CA LEU A 125 -2.84 -6.72 8.60
C LEU A 125 -2.63 -8.14 8.06
N LEU A 126 -3.50 -8.58 7.15
CA LEU A 126 -3.39 -9.89 6.54
C LEU A 126 -2.10 -10.01 5.72
N HIS A 127 -1.85 -9.06 4.83
CA HIS A 127 -0.63 -9.03 4.02
C HIS A 127 0.64 -9.01 4.86
N ALA A 128 0.65 -8.27 5.97
CA ALA A 128 1.78 -8.26 6.89
C ALA A 128 2.08 -9.67 7.47
N VAL A 129 1.05 -10.44 7.84
CA VAL A 129 1.22 -11.83 8.31
C VAL A 129 1.66 -12.75 7.17
N GLU A 130 1.07 -12.59 5.98
CA GLU A 130 1.42 -13.39 4.80
C GLU A 130 2.88 -13.20 4.40
N GLU A 131 3.35 -11.96 4.37
CA GLU A 131 4.75 -11.68 4.08
C GLU A 131 5.67 -12.35 5.08
N LEU A 132 5.41 -12.23 6.39
CA LEU A 132 6.20 -12.91 7.41
C LEU A 132 6.26 -14.43 7.19
N TYR A 133 5.15 -15.03 6.76
CA TYR A 133 5.12 -16.45 6.38
C TYR A 133 5.97 -16.76 5.14
N PHE A 134 5.89 -15.93 4.08
CA PHE A 134 6.67 -16.13 2.85
C PHE A 134 8.18 -15.90 3.05
N PHE A 135 8.56 -14.93 3.89
CA PHE A 135 9.93 -14.68 4.31
C PHE A 135 10.45 -15.71 5.33
N ARG A 136 9.66 -16.74 5.65
CA ARG A 136 10.00 -17.81 6.60
C ARG A 136 10.26 -17.33 8.03
N ARG A 137 9.80 -16.13 8.37
CA ARG A 137 9.89 -15.54 9.72
C ARG A 137 8.69 -16.00 10.54
N TYR A 138 8.56 -17.32 10.70
CA TYR A 138 7.35 -17.94 11.25
C TYR A 138 7.07 -17.56 12.71
N GLU A 139 8.10 -17.40 13.53
CA GLU A 139 7.93 -16.97 14.93
C GLU A 139 7.33 -15.56 15.03
N GLU A 140 7.84 -14.64 14.22
CA GLU A 140 7.35 -13.27 14.17
C GLU A 140 5.93 -13.21 13.59
N GLY A 141 5.68 -13.98 12.53
CA GLY A 141 4.34 -14.12 11.93
C GLY A 141 3.31 -14.65 12.92
N ALA A 142 3.62 -15.71 13.67
CA ALA A 142 2.73 -16.26 14.69
C ALA A 142 2.48 -15.28 15.83
N ARG A 143 3.54 -14.60 16.32
CA ARG A 143 3.43 -13.61 17.39
C ARG A 143 2.58 -12.40 16.96
N PHE A 144 2.78 -11.93 15.74
CA PHE A 144 2.04 -10.80 15.19
C PHE A 144 0.56 -11.16 14.98
N ALA A 145 0.27 -12.29 14.33
CA ALA A 145 -1.10 -12.78 14.14
C ALA A 145 -1.85 -12.93 15.47
N ARG A 146 -1.20 -13.52 16.49
CA ARG A 146 -1.78 -13.63 17.83
C ARG A 146 -2.07 -12.27 18.46
N ARG A 147 -1.12 -11.34 18.40
CA ARG A 147 -1.30 -9.98 18.94
C ARG A 147 -2.49 -9.28 18.30
N VAL A 148 -2.65 -9.41 16.98
CA VAL A 148 -3.78 -8.83 16.23
C VAL A 148 -5.10 -9.46 16.68
N LEU A 149 -5.16 -10.78 16.82
CA LEU A 149 -6.36 -11.50 17.27
C LEU A 149 -6.75 -11.13 18.72
N GLU A 150 -5.77 -10.99 19.62
CA GLU A 150 -6.00 -10.61 21.02
C GLU A 150 -6.42 -9.15 21.18
N THR A 151 -5.79 -8.26 20.42
CA THR A 151 -5.93 -6.80 20.61
C THR A 151 -7.08 -6.22 19.80
N SER A 152 -7.30 -6.75 18.59
CA SER A 152 -8.24 -6.16 17.61
C SER A 152 -9.13 -7.21 16.95
N GLY A 153 -9.12 -8.46 17.43
CA GLY A 153 -9.93 -9.54 16.85
C GLY A 153 -11.44 -9.31 16.90
N SER A 154 -11.95 -8.52 17.86
CA SER A 154 -13.36 -8.13 17.94
C SER A 154 -13.77 -7.03 16.95
N LEU A 155 -12.79 -6.29 16.41
CA LEU A 155 -13.02 -5.22 15.44
C LEU A 155 -12.86 -5.69 13.99
N LEU A 156 -12.40 -6.92 13.79
CA LEU A 156 -12.18 -7.54 12.49
C LEU A 156 -13.39 -8.38 12.09
N ASP A 157 -13.71 -8.38 10.79
CA ASP A 157 -14.70 -9.28 10.23
C ASP A 157 -14.30 -10.75 10.44
N ASP A 158 -15.29 -11.63 10.47
CA ASP A 158 -15.11 -13.05 10.73
C ASP A 158 -14.17 -13.74 9.73
N GLU A 159 -14.27 -13.37 8.45
CA GLU A 159 -13.40 -13.90 7.38
C GLU A 159 -11.92 -13.56 7.63
N HIS A 160 -11.62 -12.29 7.91
CA HIS A 160 -10.25 -11.85 8.19
C HIS A 160 -9.69 -12.55 9.44
N ARG A 161 -10.53 -12.74 10.47
CA ARG A 161 -10.16 -13.43 11.71
C ARG A 161 -9.85 -14.91 11.47
N GLU A 162 -10.63 -15.58 10.64
CA GLU A 162 -10.40 -16.98 10.27
C GLU A 162 -9.07 -17.14 9.54
N VAL A 163 -8.79 -16.27 8.55
CA VAL A 163 -7.54 -16.32 7.78
C VAL A 163 -6.33 -16.04 8.67
N LEU A 164 -6.41 -15.04 9.57
CA LEU A 164 -5.33 -14.77 10.55
C LEU A 164 -5.07 -15.98 11.47
N THR A 165 -6.14 -16.64 11.93
CA THR A 165 -6.04 -17.86 12.75
C THR A 165 -5.40 -19.01 11.97
N LEU A 166 -5.72 -19.15 10.68
CA LEU A 166 -5.11 -20.14 9.81
C LEU A 166 -3.61 -19.90 9.67
N TYR A 167 -3.19 -18.66 9.41
CA TYR A 167 -1.76 -18.34 9.28
C TYR A 167 -1.00 -18.47 10.60
N GLU A 168 -1.59 -18.14 11.75
CA GLU A 168 -0.99 -18.42 13.05
C GLU A 168 -0.66 -19.92 13.19
N LYS A 169 -1.64 -20.79 12.92
CA LYS A 169 -1.46 -22.25 12.98
C LYS A 169 -0.39 -22.75 12.00
N LYS A 170 -0.38 -22.24 10.78
CA LYS A 170 0.62 -22.60 9.75
C LYS A 170 2.02 -22.18 10.16
N CYS A 171 2.18 -20.99 10.73
CA CYS A 171 3.45 -20.52 11.27
C CYS A 171 3.93 -21.41 12.41
N LEU A 172 3.07 -21.72 13.39
CA LEU A 172 3.42 -22.59 14.53
C LEU A 172 3.84 -23.99 14.09
N ALA A 173 3.11 -24.58 13.13
CA ALA A 173 3.48 -25.88 12.56
C ALA A 173 4.88 -25.83 11.92
N LYS A 174 5.19 -24.76 11.19
CA LYS A 174 6.49 -24.59 10.53
C LYS A 174 7.63 -24.30 11.49
N THR A 175 7.39 -23.58 12.58
CA THR A 175 8.40 -23.38 13.64
C THR A 175 8.76 -24.73 14.28
N GLY A 176 7.76 -25.57 14.60
CA GLY A 176 8.01 -26.92 15.14
C GLY A 176 8.76 -27.84 14.18
N ASP A 177 8.51 -27.73 12.87
CA ASP A 177 9.24 -28.46 11.83
C ASP A 177 10.72 -28.03 11.71
N ILE A 178 11.03 -26.75 11.99
CA ILE A 178 12.40 -26.21 11.89
C ILE A 178 13.24 -26.61 13.09
N GLU A 179 12.68 -26.58 14.29
CA GLU A 179 13.40 -26.98 15.51
C GLU A 179 13.71 -28.48 15.57
N ALA A 180 12.95 -29.30 14.83
CA ALA A 180 13.12 -30.75 14.79
C ALA A 180 14.22 -31.25 13.81
N LYS A 181 14.96 -30.34 13.16
CA LYS A 181 15.90 -30.67 12.07
C LYS A 181 17.33 -30.22 12.37
#